data_AF-A0A7S2ML20-F1
#
_entry.id   AF-A0A7S2ML20-F1
#
_cell.length_a   1.000
_cell.length_b   1.000
_cell.length_c   1.000
_cell.angle_alpha   90.00
_cell.angle_beta   90.00
_cell.angle_gamma   90.00
#
_symmetry.space_group_name_H-M   'P 1'
#
loop_
_entity.id
_entity.type
_entity.pdbx_description
1 polymer ?
#
loop_
_entity_poly.entity_id
_entity_poly.type
_entity_poly.pdbx_seq_one_letter_code
_entity_poly.pdbx_strand_id
1 'polypeptide(L)'
;RGRAAVSVVAPGAGTNTNCEVYMELARASELEVNVVGKSQAAYDRYPESWQGGAPSPNLETFAREIRAKGLADWSDCLVFGSRGGQVVLPSLWRQRGADVPPAIVINGGCAAALPSGAAWPDGAVTFLLVGGKDYFNSGLAADAYTADLQRHVPRNNCTTAILYVEEMTHLPQGSLLKAALLPAIRAMLRWKASPADVPDLELGLVVDAVRRGGWS
;
A
#
# COMPACT_ATOMS: atom_id res chain seq x y z
N ARG A 1 5.16 -15.76 19.63
CA ARG A 1 5.77 -14.87 18.61
C ARG A 1 5.51 -13.44 19.06
N GLY A 2 6.45 -12.51 18.85
CA GLY A 2 6.25 -11.09 19.19
C GLY A 2 5.12 -10.46 18.35
N ARG A 3 4.77 -9.20 18.67
CA ARG A 3 3.87 -8.39 17.84
C ARG A 3 4.51 -8.18 16.45
N ALA A 4 3.70 -8.22 15.39
CA ALA A 4 4.17 -7.91 14.05
C ALA A 4 4.33 -6.39 13.88
N ALA A 5 5.49 -5.93 13.41
CA ALA A 5 5.78 -4.53 13.19
C ALA A 5 5.18 -4.05 11.85
N VAL A 6 4.28 -3.08 11.90
CA VAL A 6 3.62 -2.49 10.73
C VAL A 6 4.05 -1.03 10.59
N SER A 7 4.66 -0.71 9.46
CA SER A 7 5.08 0.68 9.17
C SER A 7 4.16 1.35 8.18
N VAL A 8 3.52 2.43 8.60
CA VAL A 8 2.69 3.29 7.75
C VAL A 8 3.56 4.44 7.24
N VAL A 9 3.85 4.42 5.94
CA VAL A 9 4.76 5.38 5.31
C VAL A 9 4.00 6.62 4.84
N ALA A 10 4.33 7.76 5.42
CA ALA A 10 3.80 9.08 5.07
C ALA A 10 4.79 9.85 4.17
N PRO A 11 4.33 10.78 3.32
CA PRO A 11 2.96 11.23 3.12
C PRO A 11 2.12 10.24 2.32
N GLY A 12 0.80 10.28 2.54
CA GLY A 12 -0.14 9.36 1.92
C GLY A 12 -0.83 8.48 2.95
N ALA A 13 -1.51 7.44 2.44
CA ALA A 13 -2.32 6.50 3.22
C ALA A 13 -3.40 7.17 4.09
N GLY A 14 -3.75 8.43 3.82
CA GLY A 14 -4.60 9.22 4.70
C GLY A 14 -4.01 9.46 6.09
N THR A 15 -2.69 9.40 6.30
CA THR A 15 -2.08 9.55 7.65
C THR A 15 -2.49 10.82 8.41
N ASN A 16 -2.82 11.91 7.71
CA ASN A 16 -3.36 13.12 8.34
C ASN A 16 -4.86 13.01 8.69
N THR A 17 -5.67 12.48 7.78
CA THR A 17 -7.14 12.44 7.89
C THR A 17 -7.68 11.19 8.59
N ASN A 18 -6.90 10.11 8.59
CA ASN A 18 -7.23 8.77 9.07
C ASN A 18 -6.29 8.35 10.22
N CYS A 19 -5.76 9.31 10.99
CA CYS A 19 -4.87 9.02 12.13
C CYS A 19 -5.54 8.08 13.15
N GLU A 20 -6.84 8.25 13.39
CA GLU A 20 -7.63 7.40 14.29
C GLU A 20 -7.67 5.94 13.84
N VAL A 21 -7.64 5.68 12.53
CA VAL A 21 -7.60 4.31 11.97
C VAL A 21 -6.32 3.61 12.42
N TYR A 22 -5.18 4.31 12.32
CA TYR A 22 -3.89 3.76 12.70
C TYR A 22 -3.74 3.62 14.22
N MET A 23 -4.32 4.55 15.00
CA MET A 23 -4.38 4.41 16.46
C MET A 23 -5.23 3.21 16.88
N GLU A 24 -6.35 2.96 16.19
CA GLU A 24 -7.19 1.78 16.44
C GLU A 24 -6.47 0.49 16.06
N LEU A 25 -5.79 0.47 14.90
CA LEU A 25 -4.96 -0.65 14.47
C LEU A 25 -3.84 -0.95 15.47
N ALA A 26 -3.23 0.08 16.08
CA ALA A 26 -2.19 -0.06 17.10
C ALA A 26 -2.70 -0.68 18.42
N ARG A 27 -4.01 -0.68 18.67
CA ARG A 27 -4.64 -1.35 19.82
C ARG A 27 -4.79 -2.86 19.62
N ALA A 28 -4.63 -3.36 18.39
CA ALA A 28 -4.62 -4.80 18.14
C ALA A 28 -3.43 -5.43 18.88
N SER A 29 -3.72 -6.45 19.69
CA SER A 29 -2.73 -7.09 20.57
C SER A 29 -1.54 -7.70 19.83
N GLU A 30 -1.71 -8.02 18.55
CA GLU A 30 -0.76 -8.70 17.70
C GLU A 30 0.07 -7.77 16.80
N LEU A 31 -0.23 -6.47 16.74
CA LEU A 31 0.46 -5.52 15.86
C LEU A 31 1.17 -4.44 16.66
N GLU A 32 2.35 -4.02 16.23
CA GLU A 32 3.00 -2.78 16.63
C GLU A 32 2.98 -1.83 15.42
N VAL A 33 2.28 -0.70 15.52
CA VAL A 33 2.09 0.21 14.37
C VAL A 33 2.96 1.45 14.54
N ASN A 34 3.82 1.69 13.55
CA ASN A 34 4.73 2.83 13.50
C ASN A 34 4.42 3.71 12.28
N VAL A 35 4.25 5.02 12.48
CA VAL A 35 4.12 5.96 11.36
C VAL A 35 5.50 6.51 11.01
N VAL A 36 5.92 6.33 9.77
CA VAL A 36 7.24 6.74 9.28
C VAL A 36 7.08 7.94 8.36
N GLY A 37 7.67 9.06 8.76
CA GLY A 37 7.52 10.32 8.06
C GLY A 37 6.34 11.14 8.56
N LYS A 38 5.91 12.14 7.78
CA LYS A 38 4.77 13.00 8.11
C LYS A 38 4.15 13.59 6.85
N SER A 39 2.84 13.87 6.92
CA SER A 39 2.14 14.63 5.87
C SER A 39 2.68 16.05 5.78
N GLN A 40 2.66 16.66 4.58
CA GLN A 40 3.12 18.04 4.34
C GLN A 40 4.59 18.29 4.72
N ALA A 41 5.42 17.25 4.77
CA ALA A 41 6.86 17.40 4.93
C ALA A 41 7.47 18.10 3.69
N ALA A 42 8.67 18.68 3.85
CA ALA A 42 9.38 19.27 2.72
C ALA A 42 9.57 18.29 1.55
N TYR A 43 9.75 16.99 1.86
CA TYR A 43 9.88 15.91 0.87
C TYR A 43 8.56 15.45 0.26
N ASP A 44 7.41 16.01 0.63
CA ASP A 44 6.08 15.63 0.11
C ASP A 44 5.82 16.17 -1.31
N ARG A 45 6.71 15.80 -2.23
CA ARG A 45 6.75 16.24 -3.62
C ARG A 45 7.39 15.15 -4.48
N TYR A 46 6.97 15.05 -5.74
CA TYR A 46 7.55 14.09 -6.66
C TYR A 46 9.03 14.39 -6.97
N PRO A 47 9.82 13.38 -7.38
CA PRO A 47 11.20 13.58 -7.83
C PRO A 47 11.27 14.50 -9.04
N GLU A 48 12.40 15.21 -9.20
CA GLU A 48 12.63 16.18 -10.29
C GLU A 48 12.42 15.61 -11.70
N SER A 49 12.64 14.30 -11.88
CA SER A 49 12.41 13.60 -13.14
C SER A 49 10.93 13.40 -13.52
N TRP A 50 9.99 13.72 -12.64
CA TRP A 50 8.56 13.57 -12.86
C TRP A 50 7.92 14.89 -13.29
N GLN A 51 6.78 14.82 -13.98
CA GLN A 51 6.01 16.02 -14.30
C GLN A 51 5.56 16.73 -13.02
N GLY A 52 5.89 18.01 -12.88
CA GLY A 52 5.64 18.77 -11.65
C GLY A 52 6.51 18.34 -10.46
N GLY A 53 7.59 17.61 -10.73
CA GLY A 53 8.61 17.24 -9.76
C GLY A 53 9.41 18.41 -9.22
N ALA A 54 10.19 18.16 -8.18
CA ALA A 54 11.06 19.16 -7.57
C ALA A 54 12.37 18.57 -7.05
N PRO A 55 13.41 19.41 -6.91
CA PRO A 55 14.69 18.98 -6.36
C PRO A 55 14.54 18.53 -4.90
N SER A 56 15.59 17.87 -4.39
CA SER A 56 15.67 17.44 -2.99
C SER A 56 15.40 18.61 -2.02
N PRO A 57 14.66 18.40 -0.92
CA PRO A 57 14.07 17.13 -0.49
C PRO A 57 12.78 16.79 -1.26
N ASN A 58 12.64 15.53 -1.66
CA ASN A 58 11.47 14.95 -2.35
C ASN A 58 11.26 13.48 -1.94
N LEU A 59 10.21 12.84 -2.44
CA LEU A 59 9.84 11.45 -2.06
C LEU A 59 10.95 10.42 -2.37
N GLU A 60 11.75 10.64 -3.40
CA GLU A 60 12.90 9.77 -3.69
C GLU A 60 14.00 9.94 -2.63
N THR A 61 14.31 11.17 -2.23
CA THR A 61 15.28 11.40 -1.15
C THR A 61 14.79 10.86 0.19
N PHE A 62 13.50 10.93 0.46
CA PHE A 62 12.87 10.35 1.63
C PHE A 62 12.94 8.81 1.62
N ALA A 63 12.66 8.19 0.47
CA ALA A 63 12.82 6.74 0.30
C ALA A 63 14.25 6.28 0.59
N ARG A 64 15.27 7.04 0.13
CA ARG A 64 16.68 6.76 0.46
C ARG A 64 16.96 6.88 1.95
N GLU A 65 16.37 7.87 2.62
CA GLU A 65 16.56 8.10 4.07
C GLU A 65 15.96 6.96 4.91
N ILE A 66 14.68 6.63 4.72
CA ILE A 66 14.02 5.59 5.52
C ILE A 66 14.64 4.22 5.27
N ARG A 67 15.13 3.99 4.06
CA ARG A 67 15.92 2.82 3.72
C ARG A 67 17.25 2.78 4.47
N ALA A 68 17.97 3.89 4.53
CA ALA A 68 19.24 3.96 5.27
C ALA A 68 19.03 3.72 6.78
N LYS A 69 17.83 4.00 7.30
CA LYS A 69 17.37 3.66 8.65
C LYS A 69 16.87 2.21 8.80
N GLY A 70 17.03 1.38 7.77
CA GLY A 70 16.67 -0.03 7.80
C GLY A 70 15.16 -0.30 7.87
N LEU A 71 14.29 0.57 7.32
CA LEU A 71 12.82 0.41 7.40
C LEU A 71 12.34 -1.02 7.13
N ALA A 72 12.86 -1.62 6.08
CA ALA A 72 12.48 -2.96 5.64
C ALA A 72 13.11 -4.09 6.48
N ASP A 73 14.02 -3.78 7.41
CA ASP A 73 14.66 -4.75 8.30
C ASP A 73 13.92 -4.91 9.62
N TRP A 74 13.17 -3.88 10.04
CA TRP A 74 12.39 -3.89 11.29
C TRP A 74 10.87 -3.87 11.08
N SER A 75 10.39 -3.87 9.83
CA SER A 75 8.96 -3.98 9.52
C SER A 75 8.62 -5.38 9.01
N ASP A 76 7.53 -5.95 9.52
CA ASP A 76 6.91 -7.17 9.00
C ASP A 76 5.89 -6.86 7.88
N CYS A 77 5.30 -5.66 7.86
CA CYS A 77 4.42 -5.20 6.81
C CYS A 77 4.52 -3.68 6.62
N LEU A 78 4.35 -3.21 5.38
CA LEU A 78 4.40 -1.80 5.01
C LEU A 78 3.03 -1.34 4.49
N VAL A 79 2.60 -0.15 4.88
CA VAL A 79 1.39 0.49 4.36
C VAL A 79 1.79 1.78 3.67
N PHE A 80 1.43 1.89 2.39
CA PHE A 80 1.62 3.08 1.58
C PHE A 80 0.27 3.61 1.11
N GLY A 81 0.22 4.88 0.72
CA GLY A 81 -0.88 5.34 -0.12
C GLY A 81 -0.41 6.26 -1.23
N SER A 82 -1.17 6.28 -2.33
CA SER A 82 -1.00 7.13 -3.50
C SER A 82 0.49 7.37 -3.82
N ARG A 83 0.98 8.60 -3.63
CA ARG A 83 2.37 9.02 -3.86
C ARG A 83 3.45 8.15 -3.19
N GLY A 84 3.23 7.67 -1.98
CA GLY A 84 4.14 6.74 -1.31
C GLY A 84 4.25 5.41 -2.07
N GLY A 85 3.14 4.90 -2.60
CA GLY A 85 3.11 3.71 -3.45
C GLY A 85 3.71 3.94 -4.84
N GLN A 86 3.63 5.16 -5.36
CA GLN A 86 4.19 5.54 -6.67
C GLN A 86 5.71 5.73 -6.65
N VAL A 87 6.27 6.22 -5.54
CA VAL A 87 7.69 6.60 -5.48
C VAL A 87 8.48 5.76 -4.48
N VAL A 88 7.99 5.64 -3.25
CA VAL A 88 8.77 5.07 -2.14
C VAL A 88 8.84 3.55 -2.26
N LEU A 89 7.71 2.87 -2.44
CA LEU A 89 7.69 1.41 -2.58
C LEU A 89 8.53 0.92 -3.79
N PRO A 90 8.38 1.49 -5.00
CA PRO A 90 9.28 1.22 -6.12
C PRO A 90 10.77 1.43 -5.81
N SER A 91 11.12 2.48 -5.06
CA SER A 91 12.49 2.72 -4.63
C SER A 91 13.04 1.60 -3.73
N LEU A 92 12.21 1.09 -2.80
CA LEU A 92 12.56 -0.05 -1.95
C LEU A 92 12.72 -1.33 -2.78
N TRP A 93 11.80 -1.61 -3.71
CA TRP A 93 11.86 -2.78 -4.60
C TRP A 93 13.10 -2.78 -5.50
N ARG A 94 13.49 -1.64 -6.08
CA ARG A 94 14.71 -1.56 -6.91
C ARG A 94 15.96 -2.02 -6.18
N GLN A 95 15.99 -1.88 -4.86
CA GLN A 95 17.16 -2.27 -4.07
C GLN A 95 17.04 -3.66 -3.45
N ARG A 96 15.87 -4.01 -2.91
CA ARG A 96 15.70 -5.25 -2.15
C ARG A 96 14.91 -6.32 -2.88
N GLY A 97 14.36 -6.02 -4.05
CA GLY A 97 13.51 -6.95 -4.79
C GLY A 97 12.37 -7.48 -3.93
N ALA A 98 12.17 -8.79 -3.96
CA ALA A 98 11.13 -9.48 -3.20
C ALA A 98 11.41 -9.55 -1.68
N ASP A 99 12.59 -9.11 -1.21
CA ASP A 99 12.91 -9.06 0.23
C ASP A 99 12.29 -7.85 0.94
N VAL A 100 11.67 -6.92 0.20
CA VAL A 100 10.80 -5.91 0.81
C VAL A 100 9.64 -6.63 1.54
N PRO A 101 9.31 -6.22 2.78
CA PRO A 101 8.16 -6.77 3.49
C PRO A 101 6.86 -6.59 2.68
N PRO A 102 5.84 -7.42 2.92
CA PRO A 102 4.54 -7.29 2.26
C PRO A 102 3.99 -5.88 2.34
N ALA A 103 3.44 -5.40 1.23
CA ALA A 103 2.98 -4.03 1.10
C ALA A 103 1.46 -3.95 0.89
N ILE A 104 0.78 -3.15 1.70
CA ILE A 104 -0.58 -2.67 1.41
C ILE A 104 -0.45 -1.31 0.74
N VAL A 105 -1.06 -1.16 -0.43
CA VAL A 105 -1.01 0.08 -1.22
C VAL A 105 -2.41 0.62 -1.43
N ILE A 106 -2.72 1.68 -0.70
CA ILE A 106 -3.96 2.42 -0.81
C ILE A 106 -3.91 3.30 -2.07
N ASN A 107 -4.96 3.23 -2.90
CA ASN A 107 -5.08 3.86 -4.22
C ASN A 107 -4.08 3.34 -5.26
N GLY A 108 -3.56 2.13 -5.08
CA GLY A 108 -2.85 1.41 -6.13
C GLY A 108 -1.63 2.12 -6.74
N GLY A 109 -0.95 2.99 -6.00
CA GLY A 109 0.10 3.87 -6.56
C GLY A 109 1.20 3.14 -7.34
N CYS A 110 1.59 1.92 -6.95
CA CYS A 110 2.59 1.13 -7.66
C CYS A 110 2.07 0.46 -8.94
N ALA A 111 0.76 0.41 -9.13
CA ALA A 111 0.08 -0.10 -10.33
C ALA A 111 -0.40 1.04 -11.26
N ALA A 112 0.00 2.28 -11.02
CA ALA A 112 -0.24 3.38 -11.93
C ALA A 112 0.76 3.39 -13.09
N ALA A 113 0.47 4.16 -14.15
CA ALA A 113 1.40 4.40 -15.25
C ALA A 113 2.59 5.28 -14.80
N LEU A 114 3.61 4.67 -14.20
CA LEU A 114 4.78 5.36 -13.67
C LEU A 114 5.81 5.68 -14.77
N PRO A 115 6.49 6.84 -14.74
CA PRO A 115 7.46 7.23 -15.78
C PRO A 115 8.57 6.22 -16.05
N SER A 116 9.02 5.49 -15.02
CA SER A 116 10.08 4.48 -15.12
C SER A 116 9.61 3.07 -14.71
N GLY A 117 8.29 2.87 -14.59
CA GLY A 117 7.73 1.66 -13.99
C GLY A 117 8.04 1.51 -12.50
N ALA A 118 7.36 0.57 -11.85
CA ALA A 118 7.49 0.34 -10.41
C ALA A 118 8.70 -0.53 -10.01
N ALA A 119 9.39 -1.16 -10.96
CA ALA A 119 10.36 -2.23 -10.68
C ALA A 119 9.77 -3.32 -9.75
N TRP A 120 8.49 -3.65 -9.97
CA TRP A 120 7.74 -4.58 -9.14
C TRP A 120 8.32 -6.00 -9.28
N PRO A 121 8.81 -6.64 -8.20
CA PRO A 121 9.37 -7.98 -8.23
C PRO A 121 8.31 -9.08 -8.37
N ASP A 122 8.62 -10.15 -9.11
CA ASP A 122 7.74 -11.31 -9.27
C ASP A 122 7.32 -11.93 -7.92
N GLY A 123 8.20 -11.95 -6.92
CA GLY A 123 7.92 -12.51 -5.59
C GLY A 123 7.41 -11.51 -4.54
N ALA A 124 7.09 -10.27 -4.92
CA ALA A 124 6.60 -9.28 -3.96
C ALA A 124 5.15 -9.57 -3.55
N VAL A 125 4.91 -9.64 -2.24
CA VAL A 125 3.56 -9.81 -1.67
C VAL A 125 2.91 -8.44 -1.55
N THR A 126 1.80 -8.23 -2.25
CA THR A 126 1.17 -6.91 -2.34
C THR A 126 -0.36 -7.01 -2.25
N PHE A 127 -0.97 -6.10 -1.49
CA PHE A 127 -2.41 -5.90 -1.47
C PHE A 127 -2.74 -4.49 -1.98
N LEU A 128 -3.49 -4.39 -3.06
CA LEU A 128 -3.97 -3.12 -3.60
C LEU A 128 -5.40 -2.86 -3.09
N LEU A 129 -5.59 -1.76 -2.37
CA LEU A 129 -6.93 -1.24 -2.04
C LEU A 129 -7.21 -0.06 -2.96
N VAL A 130 -8.17 -0.21 -3.89
CA VAL A 130 -8.45 0.78 -4.94
C VAL A 130 -9.93 1.15 -4.98
N GLY A 131 -10.23 2.37 -5.42
CA GLY A 131 -11.58 2.92 -5.36
C GLY A 131 -12.21 3.23 -6.71
N GLY A 132 -13.50 2.93 -6.85
CA GLY A 132 -14.32 3.27 -8.01
C GLY A 132 -14.65 4.76 -8.16
N LYS A 133 -14.45 5.56 -7.10
CA LYS A 133 -14.56 7.03 -7.13
C LYS A 133 -13.21 7.71 -6.94
N ASP A 134 -12.10 6.97 -7.08
CA ASP A 134 -10.78 7.57 -7.16
C ASP A 134 -10.62 8.25 -8.53
N TYR A 135 -10.26 9.52 -8.55
CA TYR A 135 -10.05 10.26 -9.80
C TYR A 135 -8.90 9.69 -10.65
N PHE A 136 -8.02 8.85 -10.08
CA PHE A 136 -7.01 8.11 -10.83
C PHE A 136 -7.56 6.95 -11.67
N ASN A 137 -8.83 6.56 -11.50
CA ASN A 137 -9.46 5.53 -12.34
C ASN A 137 -9.80 6.01 -13.76
N SER A 138 -9.65 7.30 -14.05
CA SER A 138 -9.94 7.91 -15.36
C SER A 138 -11.38 7.69 -15.87
N GLY A 139 -12.34 7.44 -14.98
CA GLY A 139 -13.73 7.14 -15.36
C GLY A 139 -13.93 5.77 -16.00
N LEU A 140 -12.96 4.85 -15.87
CA LEU A 140 -13.09 3.48 -16.34
C LEU A 140 -14.16 2.73 -15.54
N ALA A 141 -14.90 1.84 -16.20
CA ALA A 141 -15.76 0.87 -15.53
C ALA A 141 -14.92 -0.07 -14.64
N ALA A 142 -15.52 -0.62 -13.57
CA ALA A 142 -14.84 -1.45 -12.58
C ALA A 142 -13.97 -2.57 -13.18
N ASP A 143 -14.51 -3.33 -14.13
CA ASP A 143 -13.78 -4.43 -14.79
C ASP A 143 -12.60 -3.91 -15.62
N ALA A 144 -12.78 -2.79 -16.32
CA ALA A 144 -11.74 -2.18 -17.14
C ALA A 144 -10.62 -1.60 -16.27
N TYR A 145 -10.97 -0.97 -15.14
CA TYR A 145 -10.01 -0.43 -14.19
C TYR A 145 -9.21 -1.55 -13.51
N THR A 146 -9.89 -2.62 -13.08
CA THR A 146 -9.23 -3.79 -12.48
C THR A 146 -8.30 -4.47 -13.48
N ALA A 147 -8.73 -4.63 -14.73
CA ALA A 147 -7.89 -5.18 -15.79
C ALA A 147 -6.67 -4.29 -16.09
N ASP A 148 -6.81 -2.97 -16.00
CA ASP A 148 -5.69 -2.04 -16.15
C ASP A 148 -4.68 -2.19 -15.01
N LEU A 149 -5.13 -2.25 -13.76
CA LEU A 149 -4.27 -2.49 -12.61
C LEU A 149 -3.52 -3.83 -12.73
N GLN A 150 -4.20 -4.89 -13.16
CA GLN A 150 -3.60 -6.21 -13.38
C GLN A 150 -2.50 -6.19 -14.44
N ARG A 151 -2.60 -5.36 -15.49
CA ARG A 151 -1.55 -5.24 -16.51
C ARG A 151 -0.23 -4.67 -15.98
N HIS A 152 -0.29 -3.94 -14.86
CA HIS A 152 0.89 -3.37 -14.20
C HIS A 152 1.51 -4.34 -13.18
N VAL A 153 0.82 -5.41 -12.81
CA VAL A 153 1.36 -6.49 -11.99
C VAL A 153 2.27 -7.37 -12.87
N PRO A 154 3.49 -7.74 -12.41
CA PRO A 154 4.34 -8.65 -13.18
C PRO A 154 3.63 -9.96 -13.49
N ARG A 155 3.78 -10.47 -14.71
CA ARG A 155 3.05 -11.67 -15.18
C ARG A 155 3.27 -12.92 -14.32
N ASN A 156 4.44 -13.04 -13.70
CA ASN A 156 4.77 -14.18 -12.84
C ASN A 156 4.45 -13.94 -11.37
N ASN A 157 3.96 -12.74 -11.00
CA ASN A 157 3.58 -12.46 -9.62
C ASN A 157 2.24 -13.11 -9.30
N CYS A 158 2.30 -14.16 -8.47
CA CYS A 158 1.14 -14.87 -7.95
C CYS A 158 0.81 -14.48 -6.50
N THR A 159 1.40 -13.39 -5.99
CA THR A 159 1.30 -12.94 -4.59
C THR A 159 0.69 -11.55 -4.46
N THR A 160 -0.16 -11.17 -5.42
CA THR A 160 -0.85 -9.88 -5.42
C THR A 160 -2.36 -10.09 -5.31
N ALA A 161 -2.98 -9.40 -4.37
CA ALA A 161 -4.44 -9.27 -4.29
C ALA A 161 -4.87 -7.83 -4.60
N ILE A 162 -6.02 -7.69 -5.27
CA ILE A 162 -6.63 -6.41 -5.59
C ILE A 162 -8.03 -6.41 -4.99
N LEU A 163 -8.29 -5.48 -4.08
CA LEU A 163 -9.62 -5.18 -3.58
C LEU A 163 -10.09 -3.86 -4.20
N TYR A 164 -11.04 -3.98 -5.13
CA TYR A 164 -11.79 -2.86 -5.66
C TYR A 164 -12.99 -2.58 -4.76
N VAL A 165 -13.21 -1.30 -4.43
CA VAL A 165 -14.36 -0.83 -3.66
C VAL A 165 -15.05 0.29 -4.43
N GLU A 166 -16.30 0.09 -4.85
CA GLU A 166 -17.00 1.00 -5.77
C GLU A 166 -17.08 2.44 -5.21
N GLU A 167 -17.40 2.58 -3.92
CA GLU A 167 -17.66 3.89 -3.32
C GLU A 167 -16.42 4.61 -2.78
N MET A 168 -15.26 3.94 -2.80
CA MET A 168 -14.02 4.51 -2.26
C MET A 168 -13.54 5.67 -3.12
N THR A 169 -13.39 6.84 -2.51
CA THR A 169 -12.78 8.03 -3.11
C THR A 169 -11.26 8.03 -2.93
N HIS A 170 -10.56 8.94 -3.63
CA HIS A 170 -9.10 9.07 -3.49
C HIS A 170 -8.64 9.28 -2.04
N LEU A 171 -9.41 10.02 -1.23
CA LEU A 171 -9.24 9.99 0.21
C LEU A 171 -10.19 8.92 0.75
N PRO A 172 -9.71 7.70 1.04
CA PRO A 172 -10.59 6.65 1.52
C PRO A 172 -11.17 7.01 2.88
N GLN A 173 -12.42 6.62 3.05
CA GLN A 173 -13.18 6.82 4.26
C GLN A 173 -12.56 6.03 5.41
N GLY A 174 -12.46 6.65 6.59
CA GLY A 174 -11.83 6.02 7.75
C GLY A 174 -12.49 4.69 8.14
N SER A 175 -13.82 4.58 8.04
CA SER A 175 -14.56 3.35 8.32
C SER A 175 -14.23 2.21 7.37
N LEU A 176 -13.99 2.50 6.08
CA LEU A 176 -13.51 1.51 5.11
C LEU A 176 -12.13 0.98 5.52
N LEU A 177 -11.19 1.89 5.84
CA LEU A 177 -9.84 1.48 6.24
C LEU A 177 -9.84 0.68 7.56
N LYS A 178 -10.68 1.05 8.54
CA LYS A 178 -10.85 0.28 9.79
C LYS A 178 -11.31 -1.14 9.51
N ALA A 179 -12.23 -1.32 8.58
CA ALA A 179 -12.73 -2.64 8.19
C ALA A 179 -11.66 -3.47 7.45
N ALA A 180 -10.90 -2.84 6.54
CA ALA A 180 -10.03 -3.56 5.62
C ALA A 180 -8.63 -3.86 6.18
N LEU A 181 -8.00 -2.93 6.91
CA LEU A 181 -6.54 -2.99 7.13
C LEU A 181 -6.09 -4.16 8.01
N LEU A 182 -6.74 -4.41 9.14
CA LEU A 182 -6.33 -5.50 10.04
C LEU A 182 -6.39 -6.89 9.37
N PRO A 183 -7.52 -7.32 8.76
CA PRO A 183 -7.56 -8.60 8.07
C PRO A 183 -6.62 -8.64 6.86
N ALA A 184 -6.42 -7.53 6.14
CA ALA A 184 -5.48 -7.47 5.02
C ALA A 184 -4.02 -7.67 5.47
N ILE A 185 -3.61 -7.03 6.58
CA ILE A 185 -2.27 -7.23 7.17
C ILE A 185 -2.05 -8.69 7.54
N ARG A 186 -3.04 -9.32 8.19
CA ARG A 186 -2.96 -10.75 8.55
C ARG A 186 -2.81 -11.63 7.31
N ALA A 187 -3.60 -11.38 6.26
CA ALA A 187 -3.49 -12.08 4.98
C ALA A 187 -2.09 -11.94 4.38
N MET A 188 -1.55 -10.71 4.34
CA MET A 188 -0.23 -10.44 3.74
C MET A 188 0.92 -11.09 4.52
N LEU A 189 0.87 -11.04 5.85
CA LEU A 189 1.87 -11.71 6.70
C LEU A 189 1.85 -13.23 6.50
N ARG A 190 0.65 -13.82 6.41
CA ARG A 190 0.49 -15.25 6.09
C ARG A 190 1.04 -15.57 4.70
N TRP A 191 0.67 -14.78 3.69
CA TRP A 191 1.12 -15.02 2.32
C TRP A 191 2.64 -14.95 2.18
N LYS A 192 3.29 -14.03 2.90
CA LYS A 192 4.76 -13.94 2.92
C LYS A 192 5.42 -15.16 3.55
N ALA A 193 4.82 -15.70 4.61
CA ALA A 193 5.32 -16.90 5.25
C ALA A 193 5.12 -18.16 4.40
N SER A 194 4.18 -18.15 3.45
CA SER A 194 3.88 -19.28 2.57
C SER A 194 3.44 -18.79 1.18
N PRO A 195 4.36 -18.34 0.31
CA PRO A 195 4.02 -17.72 -0.97
C PRO A 195 3.21 -18.61 -1.93
N ALA A 196 3.32 -19.93 -1.79
CA ALA A 196 2.57 -20.91 -2.58
C ALA A 196 1.15 -21.17 -2.05
N ASP A 197 0.81 -20.70 -0.83
CA ASP A 197 -0.50 -20.86 -0.20
C ASP A 197 -1.22 -19.50 -0.22
N VAL A 198 -2.16 -19.33 -1.16
CA VAL A 198 -2.98 -18.13 -1.23
C VAL A 198 -3.84 -18.06 0.04
N PRO A 199 -3.81 -16.96 0.81
CA PRO A 199 -4.54 -16.84 2.06
C PRO A 199 -6.02 -16.54 1.82
N ASP A 200 -6.73 -17.43 1.10
CA ASP A 200 -8.12 -17.23 0.64
C ASP A 200 -9.08 -16.94 1.80
N LEU A 201 -8.90 -17.62 2.93
CA LEU A 201 -9.71 -17.41 4.12
C LEU A 201 -9.53 -15.97 4.65
N GLU A 202 -8.29 -15.53 4.83
CA GLU A 202 -8.01 -14.18 5.33
C GLU A 202 -8.43 -13.10 4.34
N LEU A 203 -8.25 -13.31 3.04
CA LEU A 203 -8.73 -12.40 1.99
C LEU A 203 -10.27 -12.33 1.99
N GLY A 204 -10.95 -13.46 2.17
CA GLY A 204 -12.41 -13.50 2.35
C GLY A 204 -12.88 -12.71 3.56
N LEU A 205 -12.14 -12.75 4.68
CA LEU A 205 -12.44 -11.94 5.86
C LEU A 205 -12.31 -10.43 5.60
N VAL A 206 -11.41 -10.00 4.69
CA VAL A 206 -11.34 -8.59 4.26
C VAL A 206 -12.62 -8.20 3.54
N VAL A 207 -13.04 -8.99 2.55
CA VAL A 207 -14.25 -8.75 1.75
C VAL A 207 -15.48 -8.70 2.65
N ASP A 208 -15.62 -9.67 3.57
CA ASP A 208 -16.74 -9.73 4.50
C ASP A 208 -16.77 -8.53 5.45
N ALA A 209 -15.61 -8.08 5.95
CA ALA A 209 -15.52 -6.92 6.82
C ALA A 209 -15.94 -5.63 6.09
N VAL A 210 -15.48 -5.48 4.85
CA VAL A 210 -15.82 -4.34 3.98
C VAL A 210 -17.31 -4.36 3.66
N ARG A 211 -17.89 -5.49 3.27
CA ARG A 211 -19.33 -5.62 3.01
C ARG A 211 -20.20 -5.33 4.23
N ARG A 212 -19.82 -5.82 5.42
CA ARG A 212 -20.50 -5.47 6.68
C ARG A 212 -20.47 -3.97 6.97
N GLY A 213 -19.46 -3.26 6.48
CA GLY A 213 -19.36 -1.81 6.54
C GLY A 213 -20.24 -1.04 5.55
N GLY A 214 -21.00 -1.74 4.69
CA GLY A 214 -21.88 -1.14 3.68
C GLY A 214 -21.20 -0.78 2.37
N TRP A 215 -20.01 -1.32 2.11
CA TRP A 215 -19.22 -1.09 0.90
C TRP A 215 -19.43 -2.22 -0.11
N SER A 216 -19.41 -1.90 -1.41
CA SER A 216 -19.55 -2.89 -2.49
C SER A 216 -18.25 -3.21 -3.21
#